data_AF-A0A8X6K732-F1
#
_entry.id   AF-A0A8X6K732-F1
#
_cell.length_a   1.000
_cell.length_b   1.000
_cell.length_c   1.000
_cell.angle_alpha   90.00
_cell.angle_beta   90.00
_cell.angle_gamma   90.00
#
_symmetry.space_group_name_H-M   'P 1'
#
loop_
_entity.id
_entity.type
_entity.pdbx_description
1 polymer ?
#
loop_
_entity_poly.entity_id
_entity_poly.type
_entity_poly.pdbx_seq_one_letter_code
_entity_poly.pdbx_strand_id
1 'polypeptide(L)'
;MDAIQGVTLLTASNWEVWKVEIKVSLMHYGAWEFIEKEESNPEVEAKLSWRDRCDLKLRKDRAFTLIYQNISNEFKPLISGTTDGAEAWKILQEHLSQIPS
;
A
#
# COMPACT_ATOMS: atom_id res chain seq x y z
N MET A 1 10.68 12.14 13.68
CA MET A 1 10.37 11.09 12.70
C MET A 1 11.11 11.49 11.45
N ASP A 2 12.20 10.80 11.15
CA ASP A 2 12.92 11.05 9.91
C ASP A 2 12.00 10.65 8.77
N ALA A 3 11.56 11.62 7.97
CA ALA A 3 10.80 11.33 6.78
C ALA A 3 11.69 10.49 5.87
N ILE A 4 11.22 9.30 5.47
CA ILE A 4 11.85 8.61 4.34
C ILE A 4 11.72 9.56 3.16
N GLN A 5 12.85 10.06 2.70
CA GLN A 5 12.92 11.06 1.66
C GLN A 5 12.47 10.44 0.33
N GLY A 6 11.41 11.01 -0.27
CA GLY A 6 11.20 11.02 -1.72
C GLY A 6 10.63 9.76 -2.37
N VAL A 7 9.43 9.31 -1.99
CA VAL A 7 8.61 8.55 -2.95
C VAL A 7 8.05 9.54 -3.96
N THR A 8 8.35 9.32 -5.24
CA THR A 8 7.77 10.11 -6.33
C THR A 8 6.25 9.89 -6.39
N LEU A 9 5.50 10.86 -6.89
CA LEU A 9 4.07 10.62 -7.14
C LEU A 9 3.92 9.65 -8.32
N LEU A 10 3.07 8.64 -8.17
CA LEU A 10 2.70 7.74 -9.27
C LEU A 10 2.06 8.55 -10.40
N THR A 11 2.57 8.38 -11.61
CA THR A 11 2.04 8.87 -12.89
C THR A 11 1.86 7.68 -13.84
N ALA A 12 1.21 7.91 -14.99
CA ALA A 12 1.06 6.88 -16.01
C ALA A 12 2.38 6.31 -16.56
N SER A 13 3.51 7.01 -16.38
CA SER A 13 4.79 6.69 -17.03
C SER A 13 5.89 6.22 -16.09
N ASN A 14 5.66 6.17 -14.77
CA ASN A 14 6.73 5.90 -13.78
C ASN A 14 6.44 4.70 -12.87
N TRP A 15 5.50 3.82 -13.24
CA TRP A 15 5.10 2.66 -12.43
C TRP A 15 6.28 1.86 -11.87
N GLU A 16 7.25 1.48 -12.71
CA GLU A 16 8.38 0.65 -12.28
C GLU A 16 9.29 1.35 -11.25
N VAL A 17 9.45 2.67 -11.34
CA VAL A 17 10.21 3.46 -10.36
C VAL A 17 9.41 3.61 -9.07
N TRP A 18 8.16 4.06 -9.19
CA TRP A 18 7.25 4.27 -8.07
C TRP A 18 7.09 3.00 -7.23
N LYS A 19 6.91 1.85 -7.89
CA LYS A 19 6.76 0.53 -7.29
C LYS A 19 7.90 0.17 -6.34
N VAL A 20 9.14 0.50 -6.71
CA VAL A 20 10.32 0.23 -5.88
C VAL A 20 10.38 1.19 -4.69
N GLU A 21 10.15 2.48 -4.92
CA GLU A 21 10.20 3.52 -3.87
C GLU A 21 9.13 3.30 -2.79
N ILE A 22 7.90 3.02 -3.21
CA ILE A 22 6.80 2.76 -2.27
C ILE A 22 7.01 1.44 -1.51
N LYS A 23 7.58 0.41 -2.17
CA LYS A 23 7.93 -0.86 -1.50
C LYS A 23 8.91 -0.64 -0.37
N VAL A 24 9.98 0.15 -0.60
CA VAL A 24 10.96 0.49 0.44
C VAL A 24 10.28 1.20 1.61
N SER A 25 9.38 2.14 1.32
CA SER A 25 8.62 2.85 2.35
C SER A 25 7.72 1.90 3.16
N LEU A 26 6.98 1.02 2.48
CA LEU A 26 6.14 0.02 3.12
C LEU A 26 6.96 -0.95 3.99
N MET A 27 8.16 -1.35 3.55
CA MET A 27 9.07 -2.20 4.33
C MET A 27 9.54 -1.50 5.61
N HIS A 28 9.92 -0.22 5.53
CA HIS A 28 10.32 0.56 6.72
C HIS A 28 9.22 0.61 7.78
N TYR A 29 7.95 0.69 7.37
CA TYR A 29 6.81 0.69 8.27
C TYR A 29 6.25 -0.69 8.62
N GLY A 30 6.90 -1.78 8.16
CA GLY A 30 6.44 -3.16 8.39
C GLY A 30 5.08 -3.47 7.74
N ALA A 31 4.74 -2.74 6.67
CA ALA A 31 3.46 -2.80 5.98
C ALA A 31 3.53 -3.56 4.64
N TRP A 32 4.73 -3.82 4.09
CA TRP A 32 4.90 -4.51 2.81
C TRP A 32 4.26 -5.91 2.80
N GLU A 33 4.28 -6.62 3.92
CA GLU A 33 3.71 -7.95 4.01
C GLU A 33 2.20 -8.00 3.72
N PHE A 34 1.48 -6.88 3.90
CA PHE A 34 0.05 -6.80 3.58
C PHE A 34 -0.20 -6.55 2.10
N ILE A 35 0.81 -6.14 1.33
CA ILE A 35 0.71 -6.02 -0.13
C ILE A 35 1.08 -7.34 -0.81
N GLU A 36 2.07 -8.06 -0.26
CA GLU A 36 2.61 -9.28 -0.86
C GLU A 36 1.84 -10.55 -0.49
N LYS A 37 1.32 -10.64 0.74
CA LYS A 37 0.66 -11.86 1.21
C LYS A 37 -0.84 -11.85 0.91
N GLU A 38 -1.35 -13.03 0.55
CA GLU A 38 -2.77 -13.33 0.63
C GLU A 38 -3.29 -13.20 2.07
N GLU A 39 -4.58 -12.86 2.15
CA GLU A 39 -5.33 -12.47 3.34
C GLU A 39 -4.90 -13.19 4.64
N SER A 40 -4.66 -12.39 5.67
CA SER A 40 -4.29 -12.87 7.01
C SER A 40 -5.31 -13.87 7.56
N ASN A 41 -4.86 -15.01 8.09
CA ASN A 41 -5.74 -16.01 8.68
C ASN A 41 -6.51 -15.42 9.89
N PRO A 42 -7.85 -15.32 9.83
CA PRO A 42 -8.66 -14.71 10.89
C PRO A 42 -8.54 -15.42 12.24
N GLU A 43 -8.29 -16.74 12.25
CA GLU A 43 -8.13 -17.51 13.49
C GLU A 43 -6.83 -17.19 14.23
N VAL A 44 -5.79 -16.78 13.48
CA VAL A 44 -4.52 -16.34 14.05
C VAL A 44 -4.68 -14.94 14.62
N GLU A 45 -5.35 -14.04 13.88
CA GLU A 45 -5.61 -12.68 14.35
C GLU A 45 -6.48 -12.64 15.62
N ALA A 46 -7.45 -13.55 15.74
CA ALA A 46 -8.32 -13.66 16.91
C ALA A 46 -7.56 -14.02 18.21
N LYS A 47 -6.40 -14.69 18.09
CA LYS A 47 -5.56 -15.12 19.24
C LYS A 47 -4.53 -14.08 19.67
N LEU A 48 -4.40 -12.98 18.93
CA LEU A 48 -3.45 -11.92 19.24
C LEU A 48 -3.81 -11.20 20.55
N SER A 49 -2.80 -10.65 21.22
CA SER A 49 -3.05 -9.73 22.34
C SER A 49 -3.72 -8.44 21.85
N TRP A 50 -4.32 -7.66 22.76
CA TRP A 50 -4.84 -6.33 22.40
C TRP A 50 -3.78 -5.45 21.74
N ARG A 51 -2.55 -5.48 22.27
CA ARG A 51 -1.43 -4.70 21.75
C ARG A 51 -1.08 -5.11 20.32
N ASP A 52 -1.00 -6.41 20.06
CA ASP A 52 -0.64 -6.92 18.73
C ASP A 52 -1.75 -6.65 17.71
N ARG A 53 -3.02 -6.71 18.11
CA ARG A 53 -4.14 -6.30 17.23
C ARG A 53 -4.07 -4.83 16.86
N CYS A 54 -3.77 -3.95 17.83
CA CYS A 54 -3.59 -2.53 17.56
C CYS A 54 -2.41 -2.28 16.61
N ASP A 55 -1.27 -2.95 16.82
CA ASP A 55 -0.10 -2.83 15.95
C ASP A 55 -0.38 -3.35 14.53
N LEU A 56 -1.04 -4.50 14.42
CA LEU A 56 -1.45 -5.09 13.15
C LEU A 56 -2.37 -4.15 12.36
N LYS A 57 -3.40 -3.61 13.01
CA LYS A 57 -4.30 -2.63 12.40
C LYS A 57 -3.53 -1.40 11.93
N LEU A 58 -2.63 -0.88 12.76
CA LEU A 58 -1.82 0.30 12.41
C LEU A 58 -0.96 0.04 11.16
N ARG A 59 -0.38 -1.15 11.02
CA ARG A 59 0.43 -1.49 9.84
C ARG A 59 -0.43 -1.71 8.58
N LYS A 60 -1.64 -2.27 8.71
CA LYS A 60 -2.64 -2.32 7.62
C LYS A 60 -3.07 -0.91 7.17
N ASP A 61 -3.46 -0.05 8.11
CA ASP A 61 -3.87 1.32 7.82
C ASP A 61 -2.74 2.13 7.15
N ARG A 62 -1.49 1.90 7.58
CA ARG A 62 -0.30 2.50 6.96
C ARG A 62 -0.08 2.04 5.53
N ALA A 63 -0.35 0.77 5.20
CA ALA A 63 -0.18 0.25 3.86
C ALA A 63 -0.99 1.06 2.83
N PHE A 64 -2.28 1.21 3.09
CA PHE A 64 -3.17 2.01 2.25
C PHE A 64 -2.80 3.50 2.28
N THR A 65 -2.54 4.07 3.46
CA THR A 65 -2.23 5.49 3.61
C THR A 65 -1.00 5.89 2.78
N LEU A 66 0.06 5.08 2.81
CA LEU A 66 1.29 5.35 2.05
C LEU A 66 1.04 5.29 0.54
N ILE A 67 0.24 4.32 0.07
CA ILE A 67 -0.15 4.27 -1.34
C ILE A 67 -0.93 5.52 -1.71
N TYR A 68 -2.00 5.86 -0.98
CA TYR A 68 -2.87 6.99 -1.28
C TYR A 68 -2.15 8.35 -1.28
N GLN A 69 -1.18 8.54 -0.37
CA GLN A 69 -0.38 9.76 -0.30
C GLN A 69 0.59 9.92 -1.47
N ASN A 70 1.04 8.81 -2.06
CA ASN A 70 2.08 8.81 -3.08
C ASN A 70 1.56 8.55 -4.50
N ILE A 71 0.27 8.74 -4.74
CA ILE A 71 -0.29 8.71 -6.10
C ILE A 71 -0.71 10.11 -6.56
N SER A 72 -0.64 10.36 -7.87
CA SER A 72 -1.21 11.57 -8.45
C SER A 72 -2.73 11.64 -8.20
N ASN A 73 -3.28 12.85 -8.28
CA ASN A 73 -4.72 13.07 -8.05
C ASN A 73 -5.60 12.32 -9.07
N GLU A 74 -5.08 11.97 -10.25
CA GLU A 74 -5.84 11.27 -11.29
C GLU A 74 -6.16 9.81 -10.92
N PHE A 75 -5.31 9.18 -10.09
CA PHE A 75 -5.50 7.81 -9.65
C PHE A 75 -6.25 7.67 -8.33
N LYS A 76 -6.38 8.75 -7.54
CA LYS A 76 -7.12 8.73 -6.27
C LYS A 76 -8.56 8.21 -6.39
N PRO A 77 -9.34 8.58 -7.43
CA PRO A 77 -10.67 8.03 -7.62
C PRO A 77 -10.68 6.51 -7.81
N LEU A 78 -9.66 5.93 -8.44
CA LEU A 78 -9.59 4.49 -8.75
C LEU A 78 -9.59 3.62 -7.48
N ILE A 79 -8.90 4.08 -6.44
CA ILE A 79 -8.77 3.33 -5.17
C ILE A 79 -9.68 3.87 -4.06
N SER A 80 -10.55 4.85 -4.36
CA SER A 80 -11.40 5.51 -3.35
C SER A 80 -12.46 4.59 -2.73
N GLY A 81 -12.79 3.48 -3.40
CA GLY A 81 -13.72 2.47 -2.91
C GLY A 81 -13.13 1.46 -1.93
N THR A 82 -11.82 1.51 -1.66
CA THR A 82 -11.14 0.59 -0.74
C THR A 82 -10.32 1.33 0.30
N THR A 83 -10.04 0.65 1.40
CA THR A 83 -9.02 1.05 2.40
C THR A 83 -7.99 -0.06 2.62
N ASP A 84 -8.11 -1.14 1.84
CA ASP A 84 -7.16 -2.24 1.83
C ASP A 84 -5.99 -1.90 0.90
N GLY A 85 -4.78 -2.02 1.43
CA GLY A 85 -3.57 -1.69 0.68
C GLY A 85 -3.30 -2.63 -0.49
N ALA A 86 -3.59 -3.93 -0.34
CA ALA A 86 -3.35 -4.93 -1.39
C ALA A 86 -4.31 -4.73 -2.56
N GLU A 87 -5.58 -4.48 -2.26
CA GLU A 87 -6.59 -4.21 -3.27
C GLU A 87 -6.29 -2.89 -4.01
N ALA A 88 -5.92 -1.83 -3.26
CA ALA A 88 -5.51 -0.57 -3.87
C ALA A 88 -4.30 -0.75 -4.81
N TRP A 89 -3.30 -1.54 -4.39
CA TRP A 89 -2.14 -1.87 -5.21
C TRP A 89 -2.54 -2.58 -6.50
N LYS A 90 -3.38 -3.60 -6.40
CA LYS A 90 -3.84 -4.42 -7.53
C LYS A 90 -4.61 -3.58 -8.55
N ILE A 91 -5.54 -2.73 -8.10
CA ILE A 91 -6.29 -1.80 -8.96
C ILE A 91 -5.33 -0.90 -9.76
N LEU A 92 -4.32 -0.32 -9.10
CA LEU A 92 -3.34 0.54 -9.77
C LEU A 92 -2.52 -0.24 -10.81
N GLN A 93 -2.03 -1.42 -10.45
CA GLN A 93 -1.26 -2.28 -11.34
C GLN A 93 -2.05 -2.69 -12.58
N GLU A 94 -3.31 -3.12 -12.40
CA GLU A 94 -4.19 -3.53 -13.50
C GLU A 94 -4.53 -2.35 -14.43
N HIS A 95 -4.78 -1.17 -13.88
CA HIS A 95 -5.04 0.04 -14.66
C HIS A 95 -3.83 0.46 -15.50
N LEU A 96 -2.63 0.50 -14.89
CA LEU A 96 -1.41 0.93 -15.56
C LEU A 96 -0.93 -0.06 -16.62
N SER A 97 -1.22 -1.36 -16.44
CA SER A 97 -0.91 -2.40 -17.44
C SER A 97 -1.75 -2.27 -18.72
N GLN A 98 -2.84 -1.49 -18.69
CA GLN A 98 -3.71 -1.23 -19.85
C GLN A 98 -3.31 0.03 -20.63
N ILE A 99 -2.42 0.86 -20.08
CA ILE A 99 -1.99 2.10 -20.74
C ILE A 99 -0.88 1.75 -21.74
N PRO A 100 -1.03 2.08 -23.04
CA PRO A 100 0.03 1.87 -24.03
C PRO A 100 1.27 2.69 -23.70
N SER A 101 2.45 2.08 -23.89
CA SER A 101 3.77 2.71 -23.71
C SER A 101 4.04 3.84 -24.71
#